data_AF-A0A522EBR8-F1
#
_entry.id   AF-A0A522EBR8-F1
#
_cell.length_a   1.000
_cell.length_b   1.000
_cell.length_c   1.000
_cell.angle_alpha   90.00
_cell.angle_beta   90.00
_cell.angle_gamma   90.00
#
_symmetry.space_group_name_H-M   'P 1'
#
loop_
_entity.id
_entity.type
_entity.pdbx_description
1 polymer ?
#
loop_
_entity_poly.entity_id
_entity_poly.type
_entity_poly.pdbx_seq_one_letter_code
_entity_poly.pdbx_strand_id
1 'polypeptide(L)'
;MIVSYRFYYSTITKLKYQLSLEEQMTKKTRARRVGKERSKLMSETVAQVAGEEAIPVARYLRDKKNISEFKIADATKYEVSRVRSMLYKLHERNLVTYYRKKDRKKGWYISYWTFNQTGVPHTALSLRKQKIDQLKERLEREEQQDNIFYVCKNLCTRMLFDQAVDFHFKCPECGELVSQLDNSKTITNIKAQLQELEAQ
;
A
#
# COMPACT_ATOMS: atom_id res chain seq x y z
N MET A 1 -41.22 34.60 44.53
CA MET A 1 -39.88 34.01 44.30
C MET A 1 -39.86 32.74 43.42
N ILE A 2 -40.94 32.37 42.70
CA ILE A 2 -41.01 31.08 41.95
C ILE A 2 -40.77 31.27 40.43
N VAL A 3 -40.97 32.47 39.89
CA VAL A 3 -40.93 32.75 38.45
C VAL A 3 -39.49 32.74 37.88
N SER A 4 -38.50 33.13 38.69
CA SER A 4 -37.07 33.14 38.31
C SER A 4 -36.49 31.72 38.14
N TYR A 5 -36.95 30.76 38.95
CA TYR A 5 -36.45 29.38 38.93
C TYR A 5 -36.82 28.63 37.65
N ARG A 6 -38.01 28.90 37.09
CA ARG A 6 -38.53 28.27 35.87
C ARG A 6 -37.82 28.74 34.60
N PHE A 7 -37.42 30.02 34.58
CA PHE A 7 -36.60 30.59 33.50
C PHE A 7 -35.17 30.05 33.53
N TYR A 8 -34.57 29.96 34.72
CA TYR A 8 -33.22 29.42 34.93
C TYR A 8 -33.10 27.92 34.58
N TYR A 9 -34.11 27.10 34.92
CA TYR A 9 -34.14 25.68 34.52
C TYR A 9 -34.33 25.48 33.01
N SER A 10 -35.07 26.36 32.33
CA SER A 10 -35.26 26.36 30.88
C SER A 10 -33.96 26.69 30.13
N THR A 11 -33.21 27.70 30.59
CA THR A 11 -31.94 28.09 29.96
C THR A 11 -30.84 27.05 30.18
N ILE A 12 -30.74 26.46 31.37
CA ILE A 12 -29.79 25.37 31.64
C ILE A 12 -30.10 24.13 30.79
N THR A 13 -31.38 23.77 30.64
CA THR A 13 -31.77 22.63 29.80
C THR A 13 -31.43 22.88 28.33
N LYS A 14 -31.65 24.10 27.83
CA LYS A 14 -31.24 24.50 26.47
C LYS A 14 -29.73 24.46 26.27
N LEU A 15 -28.95 24.96 27.25
CA LEU A 15 -27.49 24.96 27.19
C LEU A 15 -26.91 23.54 27.22
N LYS A 16 -27.44 22.65 28.08
CA LYS A 16 -27.07 21.23 28.13
C LYS A 16 -27.39 20.52 26.81
N TYR A 17 -28.52 20.84 26.19
CA TYR A 17 -28.91 20.30 24.89
C TYR A 17 -27.94 20.76 23.78
N GLN A 18 -27.60 22.05 23.73
CA GLN A 18 -26.63 22.59 22.77
C GLN A 18 -25.24 21.96 22.92
N LEU A 19 -24.72 21.85 24.15
CA LEU A 19 -23.45 21.16 24.43
C LEU A 19 -23.48 19.69 23.98
N SER A 20 -24.59 18.98 24.20
CA SER A 20 -24.74 17.60 23.75
C SER A 20 -24.75 17.46 22.22
N LEU A 21 -25.34 18.43 21.50
CA LEU A 21 -25.34 18.45 20.04
C LEU A 21 -23.95 18.76 19.48
N GLU A 22 -23.20 19.70 20.07
CA GLU A 22 -21.81 19.99 19.70
C GLU A 22 -20.90 18.78 19.93
N GLU A 23 -21.08 18.05 21.03
CA GLU A 23 -20.34 16.83 21.32
C GLU A 23 -20.68 15.70 20.32
N GLN A 24 -21.93 15.57 19.90
CA GLN A 24 -22.33 14.61 18.86
C GLN A 24 -21.79 15.00 17.48
N MET A 25 -21.79 16.29 17.14
CA MET A 25 -21.26 16.82 15.88
C MET A 25 -19.74 16.64 15.79
N THR A 26 -19.01 16.87 16.88
CA THR A 26 -17.56 16.63 16.94
C THR A 26 -17.22 15.14 16.85
N LYS A 27 -17.96 14.26 17.54
CA LYS A 27 -17.82 12.78 17.43
C LYS A 27 -18.08 12.29 16.00
N LYS A 28 -19.14 12.78 15.34
CA LYS A 28 -19.48 12.44 13.95
C LYS A 28 -18.40 12.89 12.97
N THR A 29 -17.86 14.10 13.16
CA THR A 29 -16.78 14.66 12.33
C THR A 29 -15.49 13.84 12.48
N ARG A 30 -15.13 13.46 13.70
CA ARG A 30 -13.98 12.59 14.00
C ARG A 30 -14.15 11.21 13.36
N ALA A 31 -15.30 10.56 13.51
CA ALA A 31 -15.58 9.26 12.91
C ALA A 31 -15.47 9.29 11.37
N ARG A 32 -15.99 10.35 10.73
CA ARG A 32 -15.87 10.55 9.29
C ARG A 32 -14.41 10.70 8.85
N ARG A 33 -13.59 11.44 9.60
CA ARG A 33 -12.16 11.62 9.33
C ARG A 33 -11.40 10.30 9.40
N VAL A 34 -11.61 9.53 10.48
CA VAL A 34 -10.99 8.22 10.69
C VAL A 34 -11.41 7.22 9.62
N GLY A 35 -12.68 7.22 9.20
CA GLY A 35 -13.15 6.38 8.10
C GLY A 35 -12.49 6.72 6.76
N LYS A 36 -12.30 8.01 6.48
CA LYS A 36 -11.59 8.47 5.27
C LYS A 36 -10.12 8.02 5.28
N GLU A 37 -9.45 8.15 6.41
CA GLU A 37 -8.04 7.78 6.58
C GLU A 37 -7.83 6.26 6.44
N ARG A 38 -8.68 5.44 7.06
CA ARG A 38 -8.66 3.98 6.88
C ARG A 38 -8.90 3.55 5.43
N SER A 39 -9.82 4.21 4.73
CA SER A 39 -10.08 3.93 3.32
C SER A 39 -8.93 4.33 2.41
N LYS A 40 -8.21 5.40 2.75
CA LYS A 40 -6.99 5.85 2.05
C LYS A 40 -5.88 4.81 2.24
N LEU A 41 -5.56 4.48 3.49
CA LEU A 41 -4.55 3.47 3.84
C LEU A 41 -4.82 2.14 3.15
N MET A 42 -6.07 1.66 3.19
CA MET A 42 -6.47 0.44 2.48
C MET A 42 -6.18 0.50 0.98
N SER A 43 -6.51 1.60 0.32
CA SER A 43 -6.31 1.74 -1.13
C SER A 43 -4.82 1.77 -1.48
N GLU A 44 -4.01 2.49 -0.70
CA GLU A 44 -2.56 2.58 -0.88
C GLU A 44 -1.87 1.23 -0.66
N THR A 45 -2.19 0.52 0.43
CA THR A 45 -1.64 -0.81 0.70
C THR A 45 -2.01 -1.81 -0.39
N VAL A 46 -3.26 -1.80 -0.85
CA VAL A 46 -3.72 -2.68 -1.94
C VAL A 46 -2.99 -2.37 -3.24
N ALA A 47 -2.82 -1.09 -3.58
CA ALA A 47 -2.09 -0.67 -4.77
C ALA A 47 -0.63 -1.13 -4.74
N GLN A 48 0.05 -0.99 -3.60
CA GLN A 48 1.42 -1.44 -3.43
C GLN A 48 1.59 -2.96 -3.57
N VAL A 49 0.60 -3.75 -3.14
CA VAL A 49 0.67 -5.22 -3.18
C VAL A 49 0.26 -5.80 -4.54
N ALA A 50 -0.84 -5.34 -5.09
CA ALA A 50 -1.50 -5.98 -6.23
C ALA A 50 -1.76 -5.03 -7.42
N GLY A 51 -1.31 -3.78 -7.35
CA GLY A 51 -1.54 -2.74 -8.34
C GLY A 51 -2.85 -1.97 -8.12
N GLU A 52 -2.97 -0.79 -8.74
CA GLU A 52 -4.14 0.09 -8.58
C GLU A 52 -5.45 -0.56 -9.04
N GLU A 53 -5.36 -1.43 -10.05
CA GLU A 53 -6.47 -2.25 -10.56
C GLU A 53 -7.10 -3.20 -9.52
N ALA A 54 -6.39 -3.50 -8.43
CA ALA A 54 -6.92 -4.33 -7.35
C ALA A 54 -7.78 -3.53 -6.35
N ILE A 55 -7.74 -2.19 -6.39
CA ILE A 55 -8.51 -1.34 -5.48
C ILE A 55 -10.03 -1.59 -5.58
N PRO A 56 -10.65 -1.66 -6.77
CA PRO A 56 -12.06 -2.00 -6.90
C PRO A 56 -12.42 -3.37 -6.29
N VAL A 57 -11.54 -4.36 -6.43
CA VAL A 57 -11.73 -5.70 -5.85
C VAL A 57 -11.75 -5.63 -4.32
N ALA A 58 -10.76 -4.96 -3.71
CA ALA A 58 -10.70 -4.78 -2.26
C ALA A 58 -11.88 -3.96 -1.73
N ARG A 59 -12.27 -2.89 -2.43
CA ARG A 59 -13.46 -2.08 -2.08
C ARG A 59 -14.76 -2.88 -2.17
N TYR A 60 -14.90 -3.74 -3.18
CA TYR A 60 -16.08 -4.58 -3.33
C TYR A 60 -16.19 -5.64 -2.23
N LEU A 61 -15.06 -6.21 -1.81
CA LEU A 61 -14.98 -7.17 -0.71
C LEU A 61 -15.08 -6.52 0.67
N ARG A 62 -14.89 -5.21 0.76
CA ARG A 62 -15.03 -4.47 2.01
C ARG A 62 -16.41 -4.74 2.61
N ASP A 63 -16.43 -5.10 3.90
CA ASP A 63 -17.62 -5.39 4.70
C ASP A 63 -18.40 -6.65 4.26
N LYS A 64 -17.83 -7.44 3.34
CA LYS A 64 -18.39 -8.72 2.89
C LYS A 64 -17.51 -9.89 3.32
N LYS A 65 -18.14 -11.05 3.46
CA LYS A 65 -17.46 -12.31 3.79
C LYS A 65 -17.86 -13.39 2.81
N ASN A 66 -16.92 -14.29 2.53
CA ASN A 66 -17.14 -15.49 1.76
C ASN A 66 -17.77 -15.20 0.39
N ILE A 67 -17.16 -14.31 -0.37
CA ILE A 67 -17.63 -13.95 -1.71
C ILE A 67 -16.90 -14.80 -2.75
N SER A 68 -17.65 -15.47 -3.61
CA SER A 68 -17.09 -16.25 -4.71
C SER A 68 -16.38 -15.34 -5.71
N GLU A 69 -15.24 -15.78 -6.23
CA GLU A 69 -14.48 -15.07 -7.29
C GLU A 69 -15.33 -14.65 -8.51
N PHE A 70 -16.33 -15.44 -8.90
CA PHE A 70 -17.25 -15.11 -10.00
C PHE A 70 -18.12 -13.87 -9.69
N LYS A 71 -18.58 -13.72 -8.45
CA LYS A 71 -19.35 -12.54 -8.00
C LYS A 71 -18.48 -11.30 -7.89
N ILE A 72 -17.18 -11.47 -7.63
CA ILE A 72 -16.22 -10.36 -7.62
C ILE A 72 -16.01 -9.89 -9.05
N ALA A 73 -15.71 -10.81 -9.96
CA ALA A 73 -15.53 -10.56 -11.39
C ALA A 73 -16.72 -9.83 -12.01
N ASP A 74 -17.95 -10.29 -11.75
CA ASP A 74 -19.15 -9.64 -12.27
C ASP A 74 -19.35 -8.22 -11.72
N ALA A 75 -19.06 -7.99 -10.43
CA ALA A 75 -19.20 -6.68 -9.83
C ALA A 75 -18.12 -5.69 -10.27
N THR A 76 -16.88 -6.15 -10.49
CA THR A 76 -15.77 -5.30 -10.94
C THR A 76 -15.62 -5.24 -12.45
N LYS A 77 -16.43 -6.01 -13.20
CA LYS A 77 -16.35 -6.15 -14.66
C LYS A 77 -14.96 -6.58 -15.16
N TYR A 78 -14.28 -7.39 -14.35
CA TYR A 78 -13.01 -8.02 -14.72
C TYR A 78 -13.22 -9.47 -15.09
N GLU A 79 -12.29 -10.00 -15.89
CA GLU A 79 -12.23 -11.43 -16.12
C GLU A 79 -11.88 -12.17 -14.82
N VAL A 80 -12.49 -13.35 -14.63
CA VAL A 80 -12.27 -14.18 -13.42
C VAL A 80 -10.80 -14.55 -13.24
N SER A 81 -10.07 -14.78 -14.33
CA SER A 81 -8.62 -15.05 -14.32
C SER A 81 -7.82 -13.89 -13.72
N ARG A 82 -8.10 -12.66 -14.16
CA ARG A 82 -7.46 -11.45 -13.64
C ARG A 82 -7.80 -11.24 -12.17
N VAL A 83 -9.06 -11.42 -11.78
CA VAL A 83 -9.50 -11.35 -10.37
C VAL A 83 -8.75 -12.36 -9.51
N ARG A 84 -8.59 -13.61 -9.97
CA ARG A 84 -7.80 -14.62 -9.25
C ARG A 84 -6.35 -14.18 -9.05
N SER A 85 -5.70 -13.66 -10.08
CA SER A 85 -4.33 -13.15 -9.98
C SER A 85 -4.20 -12.07 -8.91
N MET A 86 -5.11 -11.09 -8.90
CA MET A 86 -5.15 -10.04 -7.87
C MET A 86 -5.40 -10.62 -6.47
N LEU A 87 -6.35 -11.54 -6.33
CA LEU A 87 -6.67 -12.15 -5.03
C LEU A 87 -5.51 -12.99 -4.47
N TYR A 88 -4.75 -13.69 -5.32
CA TYR A 88 -3.57 -14.43 -4.88
C TYR A 88 -2.45 -13.50 -4.38
N LYS A 89 -2.16 -12.40 -5.10
CA LYS A 89 -1.20 -11.39 -4.63
C LYS A 89 -1.61 -10.79 -3.28
N LEU A 90 -2.91 -10.50 -3.11
CA LEU A 90 -3.44 -10.00 -1.84
C LEU A 90 -3.35 -11.05 -0.72
N HIS A 91 -3.53 -12.33 -1.06
CA HIS A 91 -3.44 -13.44 -0.10
C HIS A 91 -2.03 -13.63 0.43
N GLU A 92 -1.01 -13.55 -0.42
CA GLU A 92 0.41 -13.65 -0.04
C GLU A 92 0.80 -12.63 1.04
N ARG A 93 0.10 -11.50 1.11
CA ARG A 93 0.31 -10.43 2.10
C ARG A 93 -0.77 -10.36 3.18
N ASN A 94 -1.53 -11.44 3.36
CA ASN A 94 -2.60 -11.59 4.36
C ASN A 94 -3.72 -10.53 4.28
N LEU A 95 -3.91 -9.89 3.12
CA LEU A 95 -4.97 -8.91 2.91
C LEU A 95 -6.33 -9.56 2.59
N VAL A 96 -6.32 -10.82 2.17
CA VAL A 96 -7.52 -11.64 2.01
C VAL A 96 -7.29 -13.03 2.57
N THR A 97 -8.37 -13.67 3.01
CA THR A 97 -8.40 -15.09 3.32
C THR A 97 -9.34 -15.80 2.35
N TYR A 98 -9.10 -17.08 2.09
CA TYR A 98 -10.00 -17.88 1.27
C TYR A 98 -10.22 -19.26 1.84
N TYR A 99 -11.31 -19.87 1.42
CA TYR A 99 -11.53 -21.30 1.55
C TYR A 99 -12.18 -21.83 0.26
N ARG A 100 -12.06 -23.13 0.04
CA ARG A 100 -12.63 -23.80 -1.13
C ARG A 100 -13.80 -24.67 -0.71
N LYS A 101 -14.87 -24.67 -1.50
CA LYS A 101 -16.02 -25.55 -1.30
C LYS A 101 -16.36 -26.24 -2.61
N LYS A 102 -16.53 -27.56 -2.56
CA LYS A 102 -16.97 -28.36 -3.71
C LYS A 102 -18.44 -28.03 -4.01
N ASP A 103 -18.71 -27.68 -5.25
CA ASP A 103 -20.08 -27.48 -5.75
C ASP A 103 -20.75 -28.85 -5.92
N ARG A 104 -21.86 -29.08 -5.20
CA ARG A 104 -22.58 -30.35 -5.25
C ARG A 104 -23.31 -30.58 -6.57
N LYS A 105 -23.61 -29.52 -7.33
CA LYS A 105 -24.29 -29.62 -8.63
C LYS A 105 -23.31 -29.83 -9.77
N LYS A 106 -22.20 -29.09 -9.77
CA LYS A 106 -21.29 -29.03 -10.91
C LYS A 106 -19.96 -29.77 -10.69
N GLY A 107 -19.67 -30.21 -9.47
CA GLY A 107 -18.53 -31.06 -9.14
C GLY A 107 -17.18 -30.35 -8.95
N TRP A 108 -17.04 -29.10 -9.41
CA TRP A 108 -15.81 -28.32 -9.25
C TRP A 108 -15.72 -27.57 -7.91
N TYR A 109 -14.52 -27.11 -7.55
CA TYR A 109 -14.29 -26.29 -6.37
C TYR A 109 -14.48 -24.80 -6.67
N ILE A 110 -15.18 -24.10 -5.79
CA ILE A 110 -15.34 -22.64 -5.83
C ILE A 110 -14.54 -22.04 -4.66
N SER A 111 -13.69 -21.07 -4.98
CA SER A 111 -12.95 -20.29 -3.99
C SER A 111 -13.81 -19.12 -3.50
N TYR A 112 -13.93 -19.01 -2.18
CA TYR A 112 -14.65 -17.94 -1.49
C TYR A 112 -13.67 -17.10 -0.70
N TRP A 113 -13.78 -15.78 -0.87
CA TRP A 113 -12.79 -14.81 -0.41
C TRP A 113 -13.39 -13.85 0.61
N THR A 114 -12.59 -13.46 1.59
CA THR A 114 -12.93 -12.47 2.61
C THR A 114 -11.79 -11.47 2.77
N PHE A 115 -12.08 -10.17 2.79
CA PHE A 115 -11.05 -9.14 2.96
C PHE A 115 -10.70 -8.94 4.44
N ASN A 116 -9.41 -8.94 4.74
CA ASN A 116 -8.87 -8.78 6.09
C ASN A 116 -8.55 -7.31 6.37
N GLN A 117 -9.57 -6.52 6.73
CA GLN A 117 -9.41 -5.10 7.05
C GLN A 117 -8.47 -4.86 8.24
N THR A 118 -8.49 -5.76 9.23
CA THR A 118 -7.67 -5.66 10.44
C THR A 118 -6.19 -5.84 10.16
N GLY A 119 -5.83 -6.60 9.12
CA GLY A 119 -4.44 -6.80 8.70
C GLY A 119 -3.85 -5.62 7.92
N VAL A 120 -4.66 -4.74 7.36
CA VAL A 120 -4.20 -3.64 6.48
C VAL A 120 -3.10 -2.77 7.11
N PRO A 121 -3.22 -2.28 8.36
CA PRO A 121 -2.17 -1.46 8.96
C PRO A 121 -0.86 -2.24 9.17
N HIS A 122 -0.96 -3.51 9.58
CA HIS A 122 0.21 -4.36 9.76
C HIS A 122 0.93 -4.62 8.43
N THR A 123 0.17 -4.94 7.37
CA THR A 123 0.74 -5.11 6.02
C THR A 123 1.36 -3.81 5.52
N ALA A 124 0.74 -2.65 5.75
CA ALA A 124 1.30 -1.35 5.36
C ALA A 124 2.66 -1.08 6.04
N LEU A 125 2.75 -1.31 7.35
CA LEU A 125 3.99 -1.17 8.11
C LEU A 125 5.07 -2.15 7.62
N SER A 126 4.68 -3.40 7.37
CA SER A 126 5.60 -4.43 6.84
C SER A 126 6.18 -4.05 5.47
N LEU A 127 5.34 -3.56 4.55
CA LEU A 127 5.78 -3.10 3.23
C LEU A 127 6.71 -1.90 3.32
N ARG A 128 6.39 -0.94 4.20
CA ARG A 128 7.24 0.22 4.44
C ARG A 128 8.60 -0.19 4.99
N LYS A 129 8.63 -1.08 5.98
CA LYS A 129 9.89 -1.61 6.53
C LYS A 129 10.71 -2.30 5.44
N GLN A 130 10.09 -3.19 4.66
CA GLN A 130 10.75 -3.86 3.55
C GLN A 130 11.34 -2.87 2.54
N LYS A 131 10.62 -1.78 2.22
CA LYS A 131 11.11 -0.74 1.31
C LYS A 131 12.30 0.02 1.90
N ILE A 132 12.26 0.34 3.20
CA ILE A 132 13.37 0.99 3.91
C ILE A 132 14.60 0.08 3.87
N ASP A 133 14.44 -1.20 4.21
CA ASP A 133 15.54 -2.18 4.23
C ASP A 133 16.18 -2.29 2.83
N GLN A 134 15.38 -2.41 1.77
CA GLN A 134 15.86 -2.43 0.37
C GLN A 134 16.60 -1.15 -0.03
N LEU A 135 16.12 0.02 0.41
CA LEU A 135 16.78 1.29 0.14
C LEU A 135 18.10 1.42 0.92
N LYS A 136 18.17 0.91 2.15
CA LYS A 136 19.39 0.86 2.96
C LYS A 136 20.43 -0.06 2.34
N GLU A 137 20.05 -1.26 1.95
CA GLU A 137 20.94 -2.19 1.22
C GLU A 137 21.43 -1.59 -0.11
N ARG A 138 20.56 -0.87 -0.82
CA ARG A 138 20.98 -0.15 -2.02
C ARG A 138 21.95 0.97 -1.69
N LEU A 139 21.65 1.79 -0.68
CA LEU A 139 22.50 2.90 -0.26
C LEU A 139 23.90 2.40 0.13
N GLU A 140 23.98 1.36 0.94
CA GLU A 140 25.24 0.75 1.37
C GLU A 140 26.09 0.33 0.17
N ARG A 141 25.50 -0.33 -0.83
CA ARG A 141 26.21 -0.68 -2.07
C ARG A 141 26.68 0.54 -2.86
N GLU A 142 25.91 1.62 -2.87
CA GLU A 142 26.30 2.85 -3.57
C GLU A 142 27.41 3.62 -2.83
N GLU A 143 27.46 3.53 -1.50
CA GLU A 143 28.45 4.22 -0.65
C GLU A 143 29.74 3.42 -0.40
N GLN A 144 29.72 2.11 -0.63
CA GLN A 144 30.90 1.26 -0.54
C GLN A 144 32.03 1.81 -1.43
N GLN A 145 33.15 2.15 -0.81
CA GLN A 145 34.28 2.82 -1.47
C GLN A 145 34.88 1.97 -2.59
N ASP A 146 34.79 0.64 -2.48
CA ASP A 146 35.28 -0.30 -3.50
C ASP A 146 34.35 -0.39 -4.73
N ASN A 147 33.10 0.07 -4.62
CA ASN A 147 32.12 -0.01 -5.70
C ASN A 147 32.23 1.19 -6.65
N ILE A 148 33.22 1.16 -7.53
CA ILE A 148 33.29 2.09 -8.66
C ILE A 148 32.38 1.57 -9.77
N PHE A 149 31.40 2.37 -10.15
CA PHE A 149 30.44 2.01 -11.19
C PHE A 149 30.85 2.56 -12.55
N TYR A 150 30.63 1.76 -13.59
CA TYR A 150 30.73 2.15 -14.98
C TYR A 150 29.38 2.00 -15.66
N VAL A 151 29.06 2.92 -16.57
CA VAL A 151 27.82 2.93 -17.32
C VAL A 151 28.09 3.15 -18.79
N CYS A 152 27.33 2.46 -19.64
CA CYS A 152 27.33 2.72 -21.07
C CYS A 152 26.63 4.05 -21.37
N LYS A 153 27.13 4.80 -22.37
CA LYS A 153 26.50 6.05 -22.84
C LYS A 153 25.05 5.84 -23.30
N ASN A 154 24.74 4.68 -23.86
CA ASN A 154 23.41 4.29 -24.31
C ASN A 154 22.56 3.66 -23.19
N LEU A 155 23.02 3.68 -21.94
CA LEU A 155 22.37 3.10 -20.75
C LEU A 155 22.01 1.61 -20.88
N CYS A 156 22.70 0.87 -21.74
CA CYS A 156 22.45 -0.57 -21.93
C CYS A 156 22.75 -1.37 -20.65
N THR A 157 23.80 -1.00 -19.93
CA THR A 157 24.22 -1.71 -18.72
C THR A 157 24.97 -0.78 -17.76
N ARG A 158 24.95 -1.18 -16.49
CA ARG A 158 25.71 -0.61 -15.38
C ARG A 158 26.46 -1.76 -14.71
N MET A 159 27.76 -1.60 -14.54
CA MET A 159 28.64 -2.64 -14.02
C MET A 159 29.63 -2.09 -13.00
N LEU A 160 30.19 -2.98 -12.19
CA LEU A 160 31.29 -2.66 -11.27
C LEU A 160 32.62 -2.58 -12.02
N PHE A 161 33.65 -2.04 -11.36
CA PHE A 161 35.00 -1.94 -11.93
C PHE A 161 35.53 -3.30 -12.40
N ASP A 162 35.46 -4.35 -11.58
CA ASP A 162 35.96 -5.69 -11.94
C ASP A 162 35.30 -6.21 -13.22
N GLN A 163 33.98 -6.03 -13.34
CA GLN A 163 33.23 -6.39 -14.53
C GLN A 163 33.65 -5.55 -15.74
N ALA A 164 33.90 -4.25 -15.55
CA ALA A 164 34.41 -3.39 -16.60
C ALA A 164 35.80 -3.83 -17.06
N VAL A 165 36.66 -4.30 -16.16
CA VAL A 165 37.97 -4.87 -16.51
C VAL A 165 37.80 -6.13 -17.35
N ASP A 166 36.92 -7.07 -16.95
CA ASP A 166 36.65 -8.30 -17.70
C ASP A 166 36.16 -8.01 -19.13
N PHE A 167 35.30 -7.00 -19.28
CA PHE A 167 34.81 -6.56 -20.60
C PHE A 167 35.70 -5.52 -21.28
N HIS A 168 36.92 -5.30 -20.80
CA HIS A 168 37.90 -4.35 -21.38
C HIS A 168 37.31 -2.93 -21.58
N PHE A 169 36.50 -2.50 -20.62
CA PHE A 169 35.73 -1.25 -20.61
C PHE A 169 34.82 -1.06 -21.82
N LYS A 170 34.32 -2.16 -22.41
CA LYS A 170 33.31 -2.13 -23.48
C LYS A 170 31.98 -2.69 -22.98
N CYS A 171 30.90 -2.12 -23.48
CA CYS A 171 29.56 -2.63 -23.22
C CYS A 171 29.35 -3.97 -23.94
N PRO A 172 28.92 -5.04 -23.24
CA PRO A 172 28.66 -6.33 -23.87
C PRO A 172 27.48 -6.32 -24.84
N GLU A 173 26.57 -5.36 -24.73
CA GLU A 173 25.37 -5.24 -25.57
C GLU A 173 25.63 -4.48 -26.89
N CYS A 174 26.33 -3.34 -26.83
CA CYS A 174 26.50 -2.45 -27.98
C CYS A 174 27.96 -2.24 -28.41
N GLY A 175 28.93 -2.75 -27.65
CA GLY A 175 30.36 -2.62 -27.96
C GLY A 175 30.98 -1.24 -27.71
N GLU A 176 30.17 -0.23 -27.35
CA GLU A 176 30.68 1.11 -27.00
C GLU A 176 31.47 1.11 -25.68
N LEU A 177 32.35 2.09 -25.52
CA LEU A 177 33.08 2.28 -24.28
C LEU A 177 32.14 2.65 -23.13
N VAL A 178 32.39 2.06 -21.96
CA VAL A 178 31.74 2.47 -20.71
C VAL A 178 32.55 3.56 -20.02
N SER A 179 31.87 4.48 -19.34
CA SER A 179 32.49 5.55 -18.56
C SER A 179 32.16 5.42 -17.09
N GLN A 180 33.05 5.89 -16.22
CA GLN A 180 32.79 5.94 -14.79
C GLN A 180 31.54 6.78 -14.50
N LEU A 181 30.67 6.26 -13.64
CA LEU A 181 29.44 6.90 -13.22
C LEU A 181 29.66 7.62 -11.88
N ASP A 182 29.39 8.92 -11.86
CA ASP A 182 29.19 9.65 -10.61
C ASP A 182 27.80 9.32 -10.03
N ASN A 183 27.79 8.58 -8.91
CA ASN A 183 26.57 8.17 -8.21
C ASN A 183 26.19 9.09 -7.04
N SER A 184 26.87 10.22 -6.84
CA SER A 184 26.59 11.18 -5.75
C SER A 184 25.12 11.62 -5.67
N LYS A 185 24.52 11.90 -6.84
CA LYS A 185 23.09 12.23 -6.96
C LYS A 185 22.19 11.06 -6.58
N THR A 186 22.57 9.84 -6.94
CA THR A 186 21.83 8.62 -6.58
C THR A 186 21.82 8.42 -5.07
N ILE A 187 22.99 8.55 -4.42
CA ILE A 187 23.14 8.47 -2.96
C ILE A 187 22.26 9.53 -2.27
N THR A 188 22.33 10.78 -2.74
CA THR A 188 21.55 11.89 -2.17
C THR A 188 20.04 11.63 -2.29
N ASN A 189 19.59 11.16 -3.46
CA ASN A 189 18.19 10.84 -3.69
C ASN A 189 17.71 9.68 -2.79
N ILE A 190 18.53 8.63 -2.61
CA ILE A 190 18.18 7.50 -1.74
C ILE A 190 18.10 7.97 -0.28
N LYS A 191 19.04 8.78 0.19
CA LYS A 191 19.02 9.38 1.54
C LYS A 191 17.77 10.22 1.78
N ALA A 192 17.41 11.07 0.83
CA ALA A 192 16.20 11.88 0.91
C ALA A 192 14.93 11.01 1.00
N GLN A 193 14.84 9.96 0.18
CA GLN A 193 13.72 9.01 0.23
C GLN A 193 13.65 8.24 1.56
N LEU A 194 14.80 7.82 2.10
CA LEU A 194 14.87 7.16 3.40
C LEU A 194 14.38 8.10 4.51
N GLN A 195 14.83 9.35 4.52
CA GLN A 195 14.40 10.34 5.50
C GLN A 195 12.89 10.58 5.46
N GLU A 196 12.30 10.71 4.26
CA GLU A 196 10.85 10.84 4.10
C GLU A 196 10.11 9.59 4.60
N LEU A 197 10.60 8.41 4.24
CA LEU A 197 9.98 7.14 4.64
C LEU A 197 10.18 6.83 6.12
N GLU A 198 11.19 7.33 6.81
CA GLU A 198 11.38 7.12 8.25
C GLU A 198 10.58 8.12 9.09
N ALA A 199 10.26 9.30 8.55
CA ALA A 199 9.49 10.34 9.23
C ALA A 199 7.97 10.09 9.30
N GLN A 200 7.44 9.21 8.44
CA GLN A 200 6.02 8.83 8.41
C GLN A 200 5.60 7.97 9.60
#